data_AF-A0A452YL97-F1
#
_entry.id   AF-A0A452YL97-F1
#
_cell.length_a   1.000
_cell.length_b   1.000
_cell.length_c   1.000
_cell.angle_alpha   90.00
_cell.angle_beta   90.00
_cell.angle_gamma   90.00
#
_symmetry.space_group_name_H-M   'P 1'
#
loop_
_entity.id
_entity.type
_entity.pdbx_description
1 polymer ?
#
loop_
_entity_poly.entity_id
_entity_poly.type
_entity_poly.pdbx_seq_one_letter_code
_entity_poly.pdbx_strand_id
1 'polypeptide(L)'
;QTYTGNILIAVNPFQRLPHLYNDHMMEMYKGAEFGELSPHPFAMADRAYRLMMNYGISQAILVSGESGAGKTESTKMLMQYLAFMGGKVESGGRSVQQQVLESNPVLEAFGNAKTVRNNNSSRFGKFVELQFDQNGKISGAAIRTYLLERSRVCQISDPERNYHCFYMLCAAPPE
;
A
#
# COMPACT_ATOMS: atom_id res chain seq x y z
N GLN A 1 -1.87 24.50 2.15
CA GLN A 1 -0.74 23.53 2.16
C GLN A 1 -1.11 22.39 3.09
N THR A 2 -1.01 21.15 2.63
CA THR A 2 -1.39 19.94 3.39
C THR A 2 -0.17 19.17 3.91
N TYR A 3 1.03 19.74 3.75
CA TYR A 3 2.26 19.27 4.37
C TYR A 3 2.39 19.84 5.79
N THR A 4 2.93 19.03 6.69
CA THR A 4 3.41 19.46 8.02
C THR A 4 4.85 18.98 8.16
N GLY A 5 5.81 19.83 7.79
CA GLY A 5 7.21 19.43 7.65
C GLY A 5 7.36 18.29 6.62
N ASN A 6 7.93 17.16 7.04
CA ASN A 6 8.09 15.97 6.20
C ASN A 6 6.86 15.02 6.25
N ILE A 7 5.73 15.48 6.75
CA ILE A 7 4.50 14.69 6.88
C ILE A 7 3.49 15.16 5.82
N LEU A 8 2.94 14.22 5.06
CA LEU A 8 1.80 14.45 4.18
C LEU A 8 0.50 14.10 4.90
N ILE A 9 -0.43 15.05 4.96
CA ILE A 9 -1.81 14.77 5.37
C ILE A 9 -2.64 14.57 4.10
N ALA A 10 -3.27 13.40 3.99
CA ALA A 10 -4.14 13.04 2.87
C ALA A 10 -5.56 12.76 3.37
N VAL A 11 -6.56 13.28 2.67
CA VAL A 11 -7.98 13.08 2.99
C VAL A 11 -8.59 12.17 1.93
N ASN A 12 -9.26 11.11 2.36
CA ASN A 12 -9.94 10.19 1.45
C ASN A 12 -11.09 10.91 0.74
N PRO A 13 -11.06 11.06 -0.60
CA PRO A 13 -12.11 11.78 -1.33
C PRO A 13 -13.38 10.94 -1.54
N PHE A 14 -13.38 9.66 -1.18
CA PHE A 14 -14.47 8.69 -1.43
C PHE A 14 -14.91 8.59 -2.90
N GLN A 15 -14.06 9.05 -3.83
CA GLN A 15 -14.27 8.97 -5.27
C GLN A 15 -12.95 8.73 -5.99
N ARG A 16 -13.01 8.18 -7.20
CA ARG A 16 -11.81 8.00 -8.03
C ARG A 16 -11.40 9.34 -8.62
N LEU A 17 -10.11 9.64 -8.54
CA LEU A 17 -9.50 10.83 -9.14
C LEU A 17 -8.35 10.40 -10.08
N PRO A 18 -8.64 9.83 -11.26
CA PRO A 18 -7.62 9.20 -12.11
C PRO A 18 -6.53 10.15 -12.58
N HIS A 19 -6.89 11.43 -12.79
CA HIS A 19 -5.97 12.47 -13.22
C HIS A 19 -4.87 12.79 -12.19
N LEU A 20 -5.04 12.39 -10.92
CA LEU A 20 -4.05 12.59 -9.86
C LEU A 20 -3.02 11.45 -9.77
N TYR A 21 -3.28 10.29 -10.35
CA TYR A 21 -2.46 9.10 -10.15
C TYR A 21 -2.06 8.41 -11.46
N ASN A 22 -1.95 9.18 -12.55
CA ASN A 22 -1.55 8.70 -13.86
C ASN A 22 -0.04 8.80 -14.08
N ASP A 23 0.43 8.21 -15.19
CA ASP A 23 1.85 8.21 -15.58
C ASP A 23 2.40 9.62 -15.76
N HIS A 24 1.60 10.54 -16.30
CA HIS A 24 1.99 11.94 -16.44
C HIS A 24 2.30 12.59 -15.08
N MET A 25 1.48 12.33 -14.05
CA MET A 25 1.73 12.83 -12.70
C MET A 25 2.99 12.20 -12.11
N MET A 26 3.24 10.91 -12.34
CA MET A 26 4.48 10.27 -11.88
C MET A 26 5.72 10.93 -12.51
N GLU A 27 5.69 11.22 -13.82
CA GLU A 27 6.79 11.93 -14.50
C GLU A 27 6.98 13.36 -13.95
N MET A 28 5.90 14.08 -13.63
CA MET A 28 6.03 15.43 -13.05
C MET A 28 6.72 15.42 -11.67
N TYR A 29 6.42 14.43 -10.82
CA TYR A 29 7.06 14.34 -9.49
C TYR A 29 8.47 13.75 -9.51
N LYS A 30 8.88 13.13 -10.62
CA LYS A 30 10.18 12.49 -10.76
C LYS A 30 11.31 13.51 -10.65
N GLY A 31 12.07 13.43 -9.57
CA GLY A 31 13.20 14.33 -9.32
C GLY A 31 12.83 15.77 -8.96
N ALA A 32 11.54 16.08 -8.81
CA ALA A 32 11.10 17.39 -8.34
C ALA A 32 11.56 17.63 -6.89
N GLU A 33 11.91 18.87 -6.55
CA GLU A 33 12.31 19.18 -5.18
C GLU A 33 11.12 19.09 -4.22
N PHE A 34 11.37 18.61 -3.00
CA PHE A 34 10.28 18.41 -2.04
C PHE A 34 9.67 19.76 -1.63
N GLY A 35 8.39 19.95 -1.95
CA GLY A 35 7.66 21.19 -1.69
C GLY A 35 7.62 22.17 -2.87
N GLU A 36 8.30 21.87 -3.98
CA GLU A 36 8.18 22.64 -5.22
C GLU A 36 6.81 22.44 -5.88
N LEU A 37 6.37 21.18 -5.93
CA LEU A 37 5.04 20.79 -6.42
C LEU A 37 4.01 20.71 -5.29
N SER A 38 2.74 20.61 -5.68
CA SER A 38 1.64 20.47 -4.73
C SER A 38 1.75 19.21 -3.86
N PRO A 39 1.10 19.16 -2.69
CA PRO A 39 1.18 17.99 -1.83
C PRO A 39 0.66 16.72 -2.48
N HIS A 40 1.51 15.70 -2.58
CA HIS A 40 1.17 14.45 -3.24
C HIS A 40 1.92 13.23 -2.64
N PRO A 41 1.29 12.04 -2.61
CA PRO A 41 1.98 10.81 -2.20
C PRO A 41 3.25 10.50 -3.02
N PHE A 42 3.26 10.87 -4.30
CA PHE A 42 4.43 10.67 -5.17
C PHE A 42 5.65 11.47 -4.72
N ALA A 43 5.47 12.69 -4.21
CA ALA A 43 6.58 13.46 -3.64
C ALA A 43 7.20 12.76 -2.41
N MET A 44 6.38 12.07 -1.59
CA MET A 44 6.88 11.29 -0.45
C MET A 44 7.68 10.06 -0.90
N ALA A 45 7.17 9.37 -1.93
CA ALA A 45 7.84 8.20 -2.51
C ALA A 45 9.15 8.58 -3.22
N ASP A 46 9.15 9.65 -4.01
CA ASP A 46 10.32 10.19 -4.71
C ASP A 46 11.43 10.56 -3.75
N ARG A 47 11.09 11.30 -2.70
CA ARG A 47 12.04 11.68 -1.65
C ARG A 47 12.64 10.44 -0.99
N ALA A 48 11.81 9.47 -0.59
CA ALA A 48 12.31 8.24 0.03
C ALA A 48 13.24 7.48 -0.93
N TYR A 49 12.86 7.33 -2.20
CA TYR A 49 13.68 6.67 -3.20
C TYR A 49 15.03 7.37 -3.39
N ARG A 50 15.04 8.70 -3.56
CA ARG A 50 16.29 9.46 -3.73
C ARG A 50 17.16 9.43 -2.49
N LEU A 51 16.60 9.52 -1.29
CA LEU A 51 17.36 9.38 -0.04
C LEU A 51 18.04 8.00 0.06
N MET A 52 17.32 6.95 -0.29
CA MET A 52 17.86 5.59 -0.34
C MET A 52 19.01 5.49 -1.35
N MET A 53 18.85 6.02 -2.57
CA MET A 53 19.86 5.95 -3.62
C MET A 53 21.09 6.83 -3.35
N ASN A 54 20.90 8.04 -2.83
CA ASN A 54 21.98 9.00 -2.64
C ASN A 54 22.83 8.69 -1.39
N TYR A 55 22.21 8.16 -0.33
CA TYR A 55 22.88 7.91 0.94
C TYR A 55 23.11 6.43 1.24
N GLY A 56 22.52 5.51 0.47
CA GLY A 56 22.62 4.08 0.72
C GLY A 56 21.91 3.61 2.00
N ILE A 57 20.93 4.39 2.49
CA ILE A 57 20.23 4.11 3.76
C ILE A 57 18.79 3.69 3.47
N SER A 58 18.37 2.54 4.01
CA SER A 58 17.00 2.05 3.91
C SER A 58 15.98 3.07 4.43
N GLN A 59 14.88 3.26 3.69
CA GLN A 59 13.80 4.19 4.04
C GLN A 59 12.53 3.44 4.43
N ALA A 60 11.71 4.07 5.26
CA ALA A 60 10.40 3.56 5.64
C ALA A 60 9.34 4.67 5.52
N ILE A 61 8.19 4.34 4.94
CA ILE A 61 7.03 5.22 4.86
C ILE A 61 5.92 4.61 5.73
N LEU A 62 5.52 5.32 6.78
CA LEU A 62 4.39 4.93 7.63
C LEU A 62 3.10 5.60 7.13
N VAL A 63 2.09 4.79 6.84
CA VAL A 63 0.75 5.27 6.48
C VAL A 63 -0.20 5.00 7.65
N SER A 64 -0.59 6.05 8.36
CA SER A 64 -1.48 5.99 9.51
C SER A 64 -2.85 6.60 9.23
N GLY A 65 -3.84 6.29 10.07
CA GLY A 65 -5.21 6.80 9.95
C GLY A 65 -6.26 5.81 10.45
N GLU A 66 -7.47 6.31 10.69
CA GLU A 66 -8.59 5.48 11.13
C GLU A 66 -9.02 4.43 10.08
N SER A 67 -9.88 3.50 10.47
CA SER A 67 -10.48 2.53 9.55
C SER A 67 -11.29 3.29 8.48
N GLY A 68 -11.05 3.00 7.20
CA GLY A 68 -11.68 3.72 6.08
C GLY A 68 -10.94 4.99 5.62
N ALA A 69 -9.88 5.42 6.29
CA ALA A 69 -9.13 6.64 5.93
C ALA A 69 -8.33 6.56 4.60
N GLY A 70 -8.34 5.42 3.89
CA GLY A 70 -7.64 5.27 2.61
C GLY A 70 -6.18 4.80 2.71
N LYS A 71 -5.77 4.20 3.85
CA LYS A 71 -4.41 3.68 4.06
C LYS A 71 -3.97 2.72 2.95
N THR A 72 -4.78 1.69 2.68
CA THR A 72 -4.48 0.67 1.66
C THR A 72 -4.29 1.28 0.27
N GLU A 73 -5.17 2.20 -0.12
CA GLU A 73 -5.09 2.88 -1.42
C GLU A 73 -3.87 3.79 -1.49
N SER A 74 -3.57 4.53 -0.42
CA SER A 74 -2.36 5.35 -0.34
C SER A 74 -1.09 4.50 -0.49
N THR A 75 -1.02 3.33 0.16
CA THR A 75 0.08 2.38 0.00
C THR A 75 0.19 1.88 -1.44
N LYS A 76 -0.93 1.61 -2.13
CA LYS A 76 -0.92 1.21 -3.55
C LYS A 76 -0.32 2.31 -4.43
N MET A 77 -0.68 3.57 -4.21
CA MET A 77 -0.13 4.70 -4.98
C MET A 77 1.38 4.86 -4.74
N LEU A 78 1.84 4.73 -3.49
CA LEU A 78 3.27 4.76 -3.15
C LEU A 78 4.03 3.64 -3.87
N MET A 79 3.51 2.41 -3.84
CA MET A 79 4.14 1.26 -4.51
C MET A 79 4.17 1.43 -6.03
N GLN A 80 3.11 1.97 -6.64
CA GLN A 80 3.06 2.25 -8.07
C GLN A 80 4.17 3.23 -8.49
N TYR A 81 4.36 4.30 -7.72
CA TYR A 81 5.42 5.27 -7.98
C TYR A 81 6.82 4.66 -7.81
N LEU A 82 7.05 3.91 -6.73
CA LEU A 82 8.32 3.24 -6.49
C LEU A 82 8.64 2.19 -7.57
N ALA A 83 7.63 1.51 -8.09
CA ALA A 83 7.77 0.61 -9.24
C ALA A 83 8.11 1.33 -10.53
N PHE A 84 7.51 2.50 -10.75
CA PHE A 84 7.85 3.38 -11.86
C PHE A 84 9.31 3.86 -11.79
N MET A 85 9.78 4.28 -10.61
CA MET A 85 11.18 4.69 -10.39
C MET A 85 12.17 3.53 -10.55
N GLY A 86 11.79 2.35 -10.08
CA GLY A 86 12.60 1.13 -10.11
C GLY A 86 12.74 0.47 -11.48
N GLY A 87 12.16 1.05 -12.53
CA GLY A 87 12.14 0.51 -13.88
C GLY A 87 11.20 -0.70 -14.02
N LYS A 88 10.44 -0.75 -15.12
CA LYS A 88 9.74 -1.98 -15.51
C LYS A 88 10.79 -3.03 -15.85
N VAL A 89 10.65 -4.23 -15.28
CA VAL A 89 11.36 -5.40 -15.77
C VAL A 89 10.89 -5.63 -17.22
N GLU A 90 11.78 -5.44 -18.20
CA GLU A 90 11.49 -5.56 -19.64
C GLU A 90 11.15 -6.99 -20.11
N SER A 91 11.10 -7.97 -19.20
CA SER A 91 10.74 -9.34 -19.54
C SER A 91 9.25 -9.54 -19.28
N GLY A 92 8.53 -10.16 -20.23
CA GLY A 92 7.09 -10.43 -20.21
C GLY A 92 6.55 -11.34 -19.08
N GLY A 93 7.15 -11.28 -17.89
CA GLY A 93 6.63 -11.81 -16.63
C GLY A 93 5.94 -10.73 -15.78
N ARG A 94 5.30 -11.15 -14.68
CA ARG A 94 4.60 -10.24 -13.76
C ARG A 94 5.61 -9.33 -13.05
N SER A 95 5.32 -8.03 -12.98
CA SER A 95 6.15 -7.10 -12.22
C SER A 95 6.08 -7.39 -10.72
N VAL A 96 7.12 -7.02 -9.97
CA VAL A 96 7.13 -7.16 -8.50
C VAL A 96 5.96 -6.38 -7.87
N GLN A 97 5.64 -5.21 -8.39
CA GLN A 97 4.44 -4.46 -8.02
C GLN A 97 3.17 -5.31 -8.20
N GLN A 98 3.02 -5.95 -9.36
CA GLN A 98 1.86 -6.78 -9.66
C GLN A 98 1.76 -7.97 -8.70
N GLN A 99 2.88 -8.65 -8.40
CA GLN A 99 2.90 -9.74 -7.43
C GLN A 99 2.47 -9.27 -6.02
N VAL A 100 2.97 -8.13 -5.57
CA VAL A 100 2.56 -7.53 -4.28
C VAL A 100 1.08 -7.18 -4.29
N LEU A 101 0.56 -6.61 -5.39
CA LEU A 101 -0.85 -6.27 -5.52
C LEU A 101 -1.77 -7.51 -5.57
N GLU A 102 -1.35 -8.56 -6.28
CA GLU A 102 -2.04 -9.85 -6.41
C GLU A 102 -2.08 -10.63 -5.07
N SER A 103 -1.17 -10.35 -4.14
CA SER A 103 -1.23 -10.92 -2.80
C SER A 103 -2.33 -10.33 -1.92
N ASN A 104 -2.80 -9.10 -2.22
CA ASN A 104 -3.76 -8.40 -1.36
C ASN A 104 -5.09 -9.17 -1.22
N PRO A 105 -5.75 -9.68 -2.28
CA PRO A 105 -6.97 -10.47 -2.13
C PRO A 105 -6.83 -11.62 -1.12
N VAL A 106 -5.70 -12.33 -1.13
CA VAL A 106 -5.43 -13.41 -0.17
C VAL A 106 -5.24 -12.85 1.24
N LEU A 107 -4.43 -11.81 1.40
CA LEU A 107 -4.21 -11.20 2.71
C LEU A 107 -5.50 -10.58 3.30
N GLU A 108 -6.35 -10.01 2.46
CA GLU A 108 -7.65 -9.47 2.87
C GLU A 108 -8.63 -10.60 3.22
N ALA A 109 -8.63 -11.70 2.47
CA ALA A 109 -9.44 -12.88 2.80
C ALA A 109 -9.16 -13.40 4.22
N PHE A 110 -7.88 -13.56 4.57
CA PHE A 110 -7.46 -14.15 5.82
C PHE A 110 -7.27 -13.14 6.97
N GLY A 111 -7.12 -11.85 6.66
CA GLY A 111 -6.76 -10.82 7.62
C GLY A 111 -7.79 -9.70 7.80
N ASN A 112 -8.81 -9.62 6.94
CA ASN A 112 -9.87 -8.63 7.08
C ASN A 112 -11.18 -9.27 7.57
N ALA A 113 -11.97 -8.46 8.28
CA ALA A 113 -13.29 -8.82 8.76
C ALA A 113 -14.24 -7.63 8.70
N LYS A 114 -15.55 -7.92 8.76
CA LYS A 114 -16.57 -6.89 8.99
C LYS A 114 -16.53 -6.47 10.46
N THR A 115 -16.41 -5.17 10.68
CA THR A 115 -16.55 -4.49 11.98
C THR A 115 -17.77 -3.57 11.93
N VAL A 116 -18.13 -2.96 13.07
CA VAL A 116 -19.23 -1.97 13.13
C VAL A 116 -19.03 -0.80 12.15
N ARG A 117 -17.78 -0.34 11.96
CA ARG A 117 -17.46 0.87 11.17
C ARG A 117 -16.99 0.58 9.75
N ASN A 118 -16.54 -0.64 9.46
CA ASN A 118 -15.94 -0.98 8.17
C ASN A 118 -16.17 -2.46 7.83
N ASN A 119 -16.79 -2.71 6.67
CA ASN A 119 -17.08 -4.04 6.17
C ASN A 119 -15.84 -4.83 5.74
N ASN A 120 -14.71 -4.17 5.50
CA ASN A 120 -13.43 -4.76 5.12
C ASN A 120 -12.28 -4.20 5.98
N SER A 121 -12.42 -4.26 7.30
CA SER A 121 -11.40 -3.75 8.23
C SER A 121 -10.23 -4.73 8.32
N SER A 122 -9.02 -4.26 8.05
CA SER A 122 -7.80 -5.02 8.33
C SER A 122 -7.61 -5.22 9.83
N ARG A 123 -7.38 -6.47 10.23
CA ARG A 123 -7.18 -6.90 11.63
C ARG A 123 -5.76 -7.46 11.85
N PHE A 124 -4.83 -6.98 11.04
CA PHE A 124 -3.40 -7.26 11.08
C PHE A 124 -2.64 -6.04 10.57
N GLY A 125 -1.39 -5.91 10.96
CA GLY A 125 -0.45 -4.98 10.35
C GLY A 125 0.26 -5.61 9.16
N LYS A 126 0.53 -4.80 8.14
CA LYS A 126 1.23 -5.21 6.92
C LYS A 126 2.45 -4.32 6.71
N PHE A 127 3.61 -4.94 6.52
CA PHE A 127 4.85 -4.29 6.14
C PHE A 127 5.27 -4.83 4.78
N VAL A 128 5.37 -3.95 3.79
CA VAL A 128 5.83 -4.28 2.44
C VAL A 128 7.23 -3.72 2.27
N GLU A 129 8.18 -4.60 2.03
CA GLU A 129 9.56 -4.28 1.71
C GLU A 129 9.74 -4.35 0.20
N LEU A 130 10.26 -3.28 -0.40
CA LEU A 130 10.72 -3.26 -1.80
C LEU A 130 12.24 -3.15 -1.77
N GLN A 131 12.89 -4.01 -2.54
CA GLN A 131 14.35 -4.10 -2.60
C GLN A 131 14.82 -3.54 -3.94
N PHE A 132 15.85 -2.71 -3.89
CA PHE A 132 16.44 -2.07 -5.06
C PHE A 132 17.93 -2.47 -5.15
N ASP A 133 18.41 -2.67 -6.38
CA ASP A 133 19.83 -2.88 -6.64
C ASP A 133 20.61 -1.55 -6.64
N GLN A 134 21.92 -1.64 -6.82
CA GLN A 134 22.80 -0.46 -6.85
C GLN A 134 22.52 0.49 -8.03
N ASN A 135 21.84 0.01 -9.08
CA ASN A 135 21.42 0.81 -10.22
C ASN A 135 20.02 1.44 -10.01
N GLY A 136 19.42 1.23 -8.84
CA GLY A 136 18.08 1.71 -8.51
C GLY A 136 16.96 0.88 -9.15
N LYS A 137 17.26 -0.31 -9.68
CA LYS A 137 16.22 -1.19 -10.22
C LYS A 137 15.61 -2.05 -9.13
N ILE A 138 14.32 -2.36 -9.23
CA ILE A 138 13.70 -3.32 -8.30
C ILE A 138 14.32 -4.69 -8.49
N SER A 139 14.87 -5.23 -7.41
CA SER A 139 15.48 -6.57 -7.35
C SER A 139 14.61 -7.59 -6.63
N GLY A 140 13.67 -7.14 -5.78
CA GLY A 140 12.78 -8.03 -5.04
C GLY A 140 11.73 -7.32 -4.20
N ALA A 141 10.85 -8.10 -3.58
CA ALA A 141 9.93 -7.62 -2.56
C ALA A 141 9.62 -8.71 -1.53
N ALA A 142 9.29 -8.28 -0.31
CA ALA A 142 8.81 -9.15 0.75
C ALA A 142 7.61 -8.52 1.46
N ILE A 143 6.67 -9.35 1.90
CA ILE A 143 5.54 -8.91 2.71
C ILE A 143 5.63 -9.60 4.06
N ARG A 144 5.64 -8.80 5.13
CA ARG A 144 5.58 -9.29 6.51
C ARG A 144 4.27 -8.85 7.13
N THR A 145 3.55 -9.80 7.69
CA THR A 145 2.34 -9.54 8.46
C THR A 145 2.66 -9.61 9.95
N TYR A 146 2.00 -8.78 10.76
CA TYR A 146 2.22 -8.74 12.20
C TYR A 146 0.90 -8.47 12.93
N LEU A 147 0.84 -8.90 14.20
CA LEU A 147 -0.26 -8.60 15.12
C LEU A 147 -1.66 -8.93 14.57
N LEU A 148 -1.83 -10.13 14.00
CA LEU A 148 -3.17 -10.64 13.66
C LEU A 148 -4.02 -10.74 14.94
N GLU A 149 -5.26 -10.24 14.88
CA GLU A 149 -6.26 -10.33 15.96
C GLU A 149 -6.77 -11.78 16.16
N ARG A 150 -5.91 -12.63 16.71
CA ARG A 150 -6.17 -14.07 16.90
C ARG A 150 -7.46 -14.37 17.68
N SER A 151 -7.84 -13.50 18.64
CA SER A 151 -9.07 -13.68 19.42
C SER A 151 -10.34 -13.72 18.58
N ARG A 152 -10.36 -13.03 17.43
CA ARG A 152 -11.51 -12.98 16.51
C ARG A 152 -11.96 -14.35 16.01
N VAL A 153 -11.03 -15.31 15.94
CA VAL A 153 -11.34 -16.67 15.51
C VAL A 153 -12.35 -17.34 16.45
N CYS A 154 -12.22 -17.10 17.76
CA CYS A 154 -13.03 -17.76 18.79
C CYS A 154 -14.06 -16.84 19.44
N GLN A 155 -13.90 -15.52 19.31
CA GLN A 155 -14.74 -14.51 19.97
C GLN A 155 -15.11 -13.42 18.97
N ILE A 156 -16.41 -13.25 18.73
CA ILE A 156 -16.95 -12.25 17.80
C ILE A 156 -18.03 -11.47 18.56
N SER A 157 -17.99 -10.15 18.48
CA SER A 157 -19.05 -9.29 19.02
C SER A 157 -20.14 -9.09 17.97
N ASP A 158 -21.41 -9.10 18.36
CA ASP A 158 -22.50 -8.70 17.47
C ASP A 158 -22.45 -7.17 17.22
N PRO A 159 -22.58 -6.65 15.98
CA PRO A 159 -22.88 -7.32 14.69
C PRO A 159 -21.66 -7.54 13.77
N GLU A 160 -20.48 -7.77 14.35
CA GLU A 160 -19.25 -8.08 13.61
C GLU A 160 -19.24 -9.50 13.05
N ARG A 161 -18.27 -9.78 12.16
CA ARG A 161 -18.05 -11.11 11.59
C ARG A 161 -16.65 -11.63 11.89
N ASN A 162 -16.47 -12.94 11.67
CA ASN A 162 -15.15 -13.54 11.60
C ASN A 162 -14.41 -13.08 10.32
N TYR A 163 -13.21 -13.61 10.09
CA TYR A 163 -12.45 -13.39 8.86
C TYR A 163 -13.20 -13.85 7.62
N HIS A 164 -13.05 -13.11 6.52
CA HIS A 164 -13.79 -13.36 5.28
C HIS A 164 -13.55 -14.77 4.73
N CYS A 165 -12.36 -15.34 4.91
CA CYS A 165 -11.99 -16.66 4.41
C CYS A 165 -12.95 -17.76 4.87
N PHE A 166 -13.46 -17.69 6.11
CA PHE A 166 -14.43 -18.68 6.62
C PHE A 166 -15.75 -18.61 5.85
N TYR A 167 -16.25 -17.41 5.58
CA TYR A 167 -17.49 -17.23 4.82
C TYR A 167 -17.32 -17.59 3.34
N MET A 168 -16.17 -17.25 2.74
CA MET A 168 -15.87 -17.63 1.36
C MET A 168 -15.76 -19.14 1.20
N LEU A 169 -15.12 -19.83 2.15
CA LEU A 169 -15.04 -21.29 2.15
C LEU A 169 -16.42 -21.94 2.28
N CYS A 170 -17.26 -21.46 3.21
CA CYS A 170 -18.62 -21.99 3.37
C CYS A 170 -19.55 -21.71 2.19
N ALA A 171 -19.28 -20.66 1.41
CA ALA A 171 -20.06 -20.31 0.22
C ALA A 171 -19.48 -20.90 -1.08
N ALA A 172 -18.32 -21.57 -1.02
CA ALA A 172 -17.70 -22.16 -2.19
C ALA A 172 -18.56 -23.33 -2.73
N PRO A 173 -18.70 -23.47 -4.07
CA PRO A 173 -19.40 -24.61 -4.64
C PRO A 173 -18.66 -25.93 -4.30
N PRO A 174 -19.40 -27.04 -4.11
CA PRO A 174 -18.78 -28.36 -4.02
C PRO A 174 -18.03 -28.69 -5.33
N GLU A 175 -16.90 -29.40 -5.20
CA GLU A 175 -16.05 -29.82 -6.32
C GLU A 175 -16.80 -30.67 -7.36
#